data_AF-A0A543ENP3-F1
#
_entry.id   AF-A0A543ENP3-F1
#
_cell.length_a   1.000
_cell.length_b   1.000
_cell.length_c   1.000
_cell.angle_alpha   90.00
_cell.angle_beta   90.00
_cell.angle_gamma   90.00
#
_symmetry.space_group_name_H-M   'P 1'
#
loop_
_entity.id
_entity.type
_entity.pdbx_description
1 polymer ?
#
loop_
_entity_poly.entity_id
_entity_poly.type
_entity_poly.pdbx_seq_one_letter_code
_entity_poly.pdbx_strand_id
1 'polypeptide(L)'
;MVQKNVPQLIIHKSLKKYRLMKKSRTDFQSRLGKGHKKYYGLQLMETYFQFNDLTASKEQLNSIMNYALKRNSRIQEAPSVILHFYQAMRSFIRAGYFIAMKEKKGIINTPLEEVSPLVLGLLSEKEYQNPLLVFKKAFREYSIQEFDYFISGMAYFSLGVYSNLPERNMINPYIHVIKMLDAAYLLLERKGKI
;
A
#
# COMPACT_ATOMS: atom_id res chain seq x y z
N MET A 1 -2.48 47.25 53.31
CA MET A 1 -2.19 45.95 53.99
C MET A 1 -3.39 45.59 54.84
N VAL A 2 -4.26 44.69 54.36
CA VAL A 2 -5.39 44.14 55.13
C VAL A 2 -5.49 42.65 54.81
N GLN A 3 -5.67 41.88 55.88
CA GLN A 3 -5.79 40.44 56.05
C GLN A 3 -6.61 39.70 54.98
N LYS A 4 -6.28 38.41 54.78
CA LYS A 4 -7.18 37.33 55.23
C LYS A 4 -6.56 35.92 55.13
N ASN A 5 -6.73 35.20 56.23
CA ASN A 5 -6.63 33.76 56.40
C ASN A 5 -7.21 32.96 55.23
N VAL A 6 -6.57 31.85 54.89
CA VAL A 6 -7.27 30.69 54.32
C VAL A 6 -6.84 29.45 55.11
N PRO A 7 -7.77 28.82 55.87
CA PRO A 7 -7.53 27.54 56.53
C PRO A 7 -7.59 26.38 55.54
N GLN A 8 -6.77 25.36 55.80
CA GLN A 8 -6.85 24.06 55.14
C GLN A 8 -8.22 23.44 55.42
N LEU A 9 -8.94 23.03 54.37
CA LEU A 9 -10.04 22.09 54.50
C LEU A 9 -9.94 21.00 53.43
N ILE A 10 -9.90 19.78 53.94
CA ILE A 10 -9.92 18.49 53.26
C ILE A 10 -11.15 18.41 52.34
N ILE A 11 -10.96 18.09 51.05
CA ILE A 11 -12.06 17.70 50.16
C ILE A 11 -11.83 16.28 49.65
N HIS A 12 -12.72 15.43 50.13
CA HIS A 12 -12.93 14.03 49.78
C HIS A 12 -13.48 13.92 48.34
N LYS A 13 -12.86 13.04 47.53
CA LYS A 13 -13.39 12.37 46.32
C LYS A 13 -14.41 13.12 45.45
N SER A 14 -13.95 13.65 44.31
CA SER A 14 -14.76 13.73 43.08
C SER A 14 -13.86 13.63 41.83
N LEU A 15 -13.35 12.43 41.57
CA LEU A 15 -12.87 12.04 40.24
C LEU A 15 -14.08 11.67 39.39
N LYS A 16 -14.62 12.61 38.62
CA LYS A 16 -15.41 12.27 37.43
C LYS A 16 -15.57 13.44 36.48
N LYS A 17 -15.28 13.11 35.21
CA LYS A 17 -15.68 13.82 33.99
C LYS A 17 -14.65 14.77 33.35
N TYR A 18 -13.40 14.31 33.26
CA TYR A 18 -12.69 14.51 31.99
C TYR A 18 -13.36 13.63 30.94
N ARG A 19 -14.16 14.28 30.08
CA ARG A 19 -14.73 13.68 28.88
C ARG A 19 -13.56 13.27 27.99
N LEU A 20 -13.11 12.02 28.11
CA LEU A 20 -12.17 11.39 27.18
C LEU A 20 -12.73 11.58 25.76
N MET A 21 -12.09 12.46 24.98
CA MET A 21 -12.28 12.50 23.53
C MET A 21 -12.07 11.07 23.02
N LYS A 22 -13.14 10.46 22.50
CA LYS A 22 -13.01 9.23 21.71
C LYS A 22 -11.98 9.54 20.64
N LYS A 23 -10.85 8.81 20.65
CA LYS A 23 -9.88 8.81 19.55
C LYS A 23 -10.69 8.71 18.27
N SER A 24 -10.69 9.77 17.46
CA SER A 24 -11.27 9.75 16.13
C SER A 24 -10.54 8.64 15.39
N ARG A 25 -11.23 7.51 15.19
CA ARG A 25 -10.73 6.42 14.38
C ARG A 25 -10.47 7.01 13.00
N THR A 26 -9.25 6.84 12.50
CA THR A 26 -8.98 7.02 11.09
C THR A 26 -9.94 6.09 10.34
N ASP A 27 -10.93 6.68 9.69
CA ASP A 27 -11.98 6.00 8.95
C ASP A 27 -11.37 5.31 7.74
N PHE A 28 -10.86 4.09 7.97
CA PHE A 28 -10.68 3.03 6.98
C PHE A 28 -10.58 1.64 7.63
N GLN A 29 -10.88 1.51 8.93
CA GLN A 29 -11.08 0.19 9.54
C GLN A 29 -12.53 -0.25 9.35
N SER A 30 -12.77 -0.96 8.25
CA SER A 30 -14.03 -1.69 8.04
C SER A 30 -14.28 -2.62 9.24
N ARG A 31 -15.49 -2.50 9.80
CA ARG A 31 -15.99 -3.24 10.97
C ARG A 31 -16.30 -4.70 10.67
N LEU A 32 -15.52 -5.38 9.84
CA LEU A 32 -15.84 -6.72 9.38
C LEU A 32 -14.89 -7.74 9.98
N GLY A 33 -15.47 -8.80 10.56
CA GLY A 33 -14.78 -9.82 11.35
C GLY A 33 -13.61 -10.51 10.64
N LYS A 34 -12.85 -11.30 11.40
CA LYS A 34 -11.58 -11.93 10.97
C LYS A 34 -11.71 -12.76 9.66
N GLY A 35 -12.89 -13.32 9.36
CA GLY A 35 -13.19 -14.07 8.12
C GLY A 35 -13.31 -13.19 6.85
N HIS A 36 -14.11 -12.13 6.87
CA HIS A 36 -14.41 -11.29 5.69
C HIS A 36 -13.19 -10.52 5.14
N LYS A 37 -12.22 -10.20 5.98
CA LYS A 37 -11.04 -9.42 5.56
C LYS A 37 -10.10 -10.15 4.57
N LYS A 38 -10.18 -11.49 4.40
CA LYS A 38 -9.30 -12.24 3.46
C LYS A 38 -9.84 -12.13 2.04
N TYR A 39 -11.16 -12.26 1.91
CA TYR A 39 -11.89 -12.02 0.68
C TYR A 39 -11.72 -10.56 0.21
N TYR A 40 -11.68 -9.61 1.14
CA TYR A 40 -11.51 -8.19 0.82
C TYR A 40 -10.19 -7.85 0.11
N GLY A 41 -9.04 -8.41 0.55
CA GLY A 41 -7.74 -8.10 -0.07
C GLY A 41 -7.64 -8.60 -1.52
N LEU A 42 -8.03 -9.85 -1.78
CA LEU A 42 -8.03 -10.41 -3.13
C LEU A 42 -9.11 -9.77 -4.01
N GLN A 43 -10.28 -9.47 -3.46
CA GLN A 43 -11.34 -8.76 -4.18
C GLN A 43 -10.90 -7.35 -4.57
N LEU A 44 -10.16 -6.63 -3.72
CA LEU A 44 -9.59 -5.34 -4.09
C LEU A 44 -8.56 -5.43 -5.22
N MET A 45 -7.77 -6.51 -5.27
CA MET A 45 -6.85 -6.76 -6.39
C MET A 45 -7.61 -7.10 -7.67
N GLU A 46 -8.65 -7.93 -7.57
CA GLU A 46 -9.55 -8.24 -8.69
C GLU A 46 -10.19 -6.98 -9.24
N THR A 47 -10.77 -6.13 -8.37
CA THR A 47 -11.31 -4.82 -8.77
C THR A 47 -10.23 -3.93 -9.39
N TYR A 48 -8.99 -3.95 -8.88
CA TYR A 48 -7.89 -3.22 -9.50
C TYR A 48 -7.70 -3.66 -10.96
N PHE A 49 -7.58 -4.96 -11.22
CA PHE A 49 -7.34 -5.48 -12.58
C PHE A 49 -8.57 -5.43 -13.50
N GLN A 50 -9.78 -5.32 -12.97
CA GLN A 50 -10.97 -5.02 -13.78
C GLN A 50 -10.89 -3.66 -14.49
N PHE A 51 -10.19 -2.70 -13.89
CA PHE A 51 -10.07 -1.34 -14.42
C PHE A 51 -8.67 -1.00 -14.94
N ASN A 52 -7.67 -1.82 -14.63
CA ASN A 52 -6.27 -1.55 -14.94
C ASN A 52 -5.61 -2.83 -15.44
N ASP A 53 -5.37 -2.92 -16.75
CA ASP A 53 -4.59 -4.02 -17.33
C ASP A 53 -3.19 -4.09 -16.69
N LEU A 54 -2.62 -5.29 -16.57
CA LEU A 54 -1.30 -5.49 -15.95
C LEU A 54 -0.20 -4.77 -16.73
N THR A 55 -0.20 -4.91 -18.05
CA THR A 55 0.81 -4.28 -18.91
C THR A 55 0.68 -2.77 -18.87
N ALA A 56 -0.54 -2.25 -19.05
CA ALA A 56 -0.82 -0.83 -18.96
C ALA A 56 -0.46 -0.25 -17.58
N SER A 57 -0.74 -0.98 -16.50
CA SER A 57 -0.36 -0.58 -15.13
C SER A 57 1.15 -0.43 -14.98
N LYS A 58 1.92 -1.40 -15.49
CA LYS A 58 3.39 -1.37 -15.42
C LYS A 58 3.97 -0.26 -16.30
N GLU A 59 3.46 -0.08 -17.51
CA GLU A 59 3.86 1.00 -18.42
C GLU A 59 3.59 2.37 -17.81
N GLN A 60 2.41 2.57 -17.22
CA GLN A 60 2.07 3.83 -16.56
C GLN A 60 2.94 4.05 -15.32
N LEU A 61 3.18 3.02 -14.51
CA LEU A 61 4.11 3.11 -13.37
C LEU A 61 5.51 3.52 -13.84
N ASN A 62 6.01 2.90 -14.91
CA ASN A 62 7.32 3.20 -15.51
C ASN A 62 7.39 4.63 -16.03
N SER A 63 6.36 5.09 -16.75
CA SER A 63 6.27 6.47 -17.25
C SER A 63 6.38 7.45 -16.09
N ILE A 64 5.50 7.34 -15.09
CA ILE A 64 5.48 8.25 -13.94
C ILE A 64 6.81 8.22 -13.19
N MET A 65 7.38 7.04 -12.98
CA MET A 65 8.66 6.87 -12.29
C MET A 65 9.83 7.51 -13.06
N ASN A 66 9.87 7.37 -14.38
CA ASN A 66 10.90 7.99 -15.23
C ASN A 66 10.85 9.52 -15.16
N TYR A 67 9.65 10.10 -15.17
CA TYR A 67 9.48 11.55 -15.01
C TYR A 67 9.81 12.01 -13.58
N ALA A 68 9.44 11.23 -12.55
CA ALA A 68 9.73 11.54 -11.16
C ALA A 68 11.24 11.61 -10.84
N LEU A 69 12.08 10.90 -11.60
CA LEU A 69 13.53 10.89 -11.42
C LEU A 69 14.27 11.88 -12.32
N LYS A 70 13.61 12.44 -13.34
CA LYS A 70 14.26 13.30 -14.32
C LYS A 70 14.07 14.78 -13.95
N ARG A 71 15.19 15.48 -13.79
CA ARG A 71 15.21 16.93 -13.53
C ARG A 71 14.51 17.69 -14.65
N ASN A 72 13.79 18.75 -14.29
CA ASN A 72 13.15 19.68 -15.22
C ASN A 72 12.26 18.98 -16.26
N SER A 73 11.62 17.88 -15.86
CA SER A 73 10.69 17.15 -16.70
C SER A 73 9.33 17.08 -16.05
N ARG A 74 8.31 17.14 -16.89
CA ARG A 74 6.92 17.04 -16.49
C ARG A 74 6.24 16.02 -17.39
N ILE A 75 5.51 15.11 -16.77
CA ILE A 75 4.66 14.14 -17.45
C ILE A 75 3.58 14.87 -18.26
N GLN A 76 3.28 14.38 -19.47
CA GLN A 76 2.36 15.05 -20.39
C GLN A 76 0.90 14.70 -20.08
N GLU A 77 0.68 13.58 -19.40
CA GLU A 77 -0.60 13.10 -18.94
C GLU A 77 -1.26 14.12 -18.02
N ALA A 78 -2.58 14.25 -18.14
CA ALA A 78 -3.35 15.17 -17.32
C ALA A 78 -3.19 14.84 -15.83
N PRO A 79 -3.13 15.85 -14.92
CA PRO A 79 -2.99 15.60 -13.48
C PRO A 79 -4.06 14.67 -12.89
N SER A 80 -5.28 14.68 -13.45
CA SER A 80 -6.34 13.76 -13.06
C SER A 80 -5.97 12.29 -13.32
N VAL A 81 -5.33 11.99 -14.44
CA VAL A 81 -4.87 10.63 -14.80
C VAL A 81 -3.83 10.15 -13.78
N ILE A 82 -2.87 11.01 -13.43
CA ILE A 82 -1.84 10.71 -12.43
C ILE A 82 -2.47 10.50 -11.05
N LEU A 83 -3.43 11.34 -10.67
CA LEU A 83 -4.11 11.23 -9.38
C LEU A 83 -4.96 9.97 -9.27
N HIS A 84 -5.67 9.59 -10.35
CA HIS A 84 -6.43 8.34 -10.38
C HIS A 84 -5.51 7.13 -10.27
N PHE A 85 -4.42 7.10 -11.03
CA PHE A 85 -3.43 6.02 -10.94
C PHE A 85 -2.81 5.93 -9.54
N TYR A 86 -2.45 7.07 -8.94
CA TYR A 86 -1.99 7.17 -7.55
C TYR A 86 -2.99 6.55 -6.56
N GLN A 87 -4.28 6.87 -6.68
CA GLN A 87 -5.32 6.33 -5.82
C GLN A 87 -5.47 4.81 -5.99
N ALA A 88 -5.48 4.34 -7.25
CA ALA A 88 -5.57 2.93 -7.58
C ALA A 88 -4.37 2.15 -7.00
N MET A 89 -3.15 2.67 -7.16
CA MET A 89 -1.93 2.08 -6.60
C MET A 89 -1.92 2.05 -5.08
N ARG A 90 -2.35 3.12 -4.41
CA ARG A 90 -2.47 3.10 -2.93
C ARG A 90 -3.47 2.06 -2.45
N SER A 91 -4.60 1.91 -3.16
CA SER A 91 -5.58 0.88 -2.86
C SER A 91 -4.98 -0.52 -3.02
N PHE A 92 -4.30 -0.76 -4.14
CA PHE A 92 -3.61 -2.02 -4.46
C PHE A 92 -2.56 -2.40 -3.41
N ILE A 93 -1.68 -1.46 -3.03
CA ILE A 93 -0.65 -1.71 -2.00
C ILE A 93 -1.30 -2.07 -0.66
N ARG A 94 -2.38 -1.39 -0.27
CA ARG A 94 -3.11 -1.74 0.96
C ARG A 94 -3.74 -3.13 0.89
N ALA A 95 -4.27 -3.51 -0.26
CA ALA A 95 -4.76 -4.87 -0.49
C ALA A 95 -3.63 -5.90 -0.30
N GLY A 96 -2.45 -5.63 -0.88
CA GLY A 96 -1.24 -6.43 -0.71
C GLY A 96 -0.82 -6.56 0.76
N TYR A 97 -0.88 -5.47 1.53
CA TYR A 97 -0.57 -5.49 2.97
C TYR A 97 -1.52 -6.41 3.73
N PHE A 98 -2.83 -6.34 3.47
CA PHE A 98 -3.81 -7.22 4.12
C PHE A 98 -3.56 -8.69 3.80
N ILE A 99 -3.13 -8.99 2.57
CA ILE A 99 -2.76 -10.35 2.15
C ILE A 99 -1.51 -10.82 2.91
N ALA A 100 -0.45 -10.02 2.93
CA ALA A 100 0.81 -10.34 3.63
C ALA A 100 0.59 -10.62 5.13
N MET A 101 -0.27 -9.85 5.79
CA MET A 101 -0.56 -10.01 7.22
C MET A 101 -1.40 -11.25 7.55
N LYS A 102 -2.23 -11.72 6.63
CA LYS A 102 -3.16 -12.84 6.87
C LYS A 102 -2.54 -14.22 6.65
N GLU A 103 -1.47 -14.31 5.91
CA GLU A 103 -0.86 -15.59 5.51
C GLU A 103 0.15 -16.14 6.55
N LYS A 104 -0.02 -15.82 7.84
CA LYS A 104 0.66 -16.57 8.91
C LYS A 104 0.15 -18.03 9.05
N LYS A 105 -0.84 -18.47 8.25
CA LYS A 105 -1.58 -19.73 8.48
C LYS A 105 -1.89 -20.61 7.25
N GLY A 106 -1.30 -20.38 6.08
CA GLY A 106 -1.61 -21.27 4.96
C GLY A 106 -0.68 -21.09 3.79
N ILE A 107 0.22 -22.05 3.60
CA ILE A 107 0.93 -22.26 2.35
C ILE A 107 -0.14 -22.67 1.35
N ILE A 108 -0.45 -21.79 0.39
CA ILE A 108 -1.24 -22.21 -0.76
C ILE A 108 -0.29 -23.05 -1.60
N ASN A 109 -0.30 -24.36 -1.36
CA ASN A 109 0.40 -25.33 -2.20
C ASN A 109 -0.40 -25.44 -3.49
N THR A 110 -0.07 -24.61 -4.48
CA THR A 110 -0.43 -24.91 -5.87
C THR A 110 0.50 -26.01 -6.41
N PRO A 111 0.03 -26.90 -7.28
CA PRO A 111 0.87 -27.93 -7.90
C PRO A 111 2.06 -27.29 -8.63
N LEU A 112 3.22 -27.97 -8.60
CA LEU A 112 4.36 -27.61 -9.44
C LEU A 112 4.00 -27.87 -10.91
N GLU A 113 3.68 -26.81 -11.65
CA GLU A 113 3.87 -26.83 -13.10
C GLU A 113 5.33 -26.51 -13.42
N GLU A 114 5.91 -27.20 -14.40
CA GLU A 114 7.23 -26.83 -14.94
C GLU A 114 7.15 -25.42 -15.51
N VAL A 115 7.92 -24.50 -14.93
CA VAL A 115 7.81 -23.07 -15.25
C VAL A 115 8.83 -22.69 -16.31
N SER A 116 8.36 -22.14 -17.42
CA SER A 116 9.22 -21.52 -18.42
C SER A 116 9.81 -20.21 -17.89
N PRO A 117 11.12 -19.93 -18.05
CA PRO A 117 11.75 -18.69 -17.62
C PRO A 117 11.10 -17.41 -18.16
N LEU A 118 10.47 -17.47 -19.34
CA LEU A 118 9.76 -16.34 -19.94
C LEU A 118 8.47 -15.97 -19.19
N VAL A 119 7.85 -16.93 -18.50
CA VAL A 119 6.61 -16.73 -17.72
C VAL A 119 6.91 -16.10 -16.35
N LEU A 120 8.15 -16.21 -15.87
CA LEU A 120 8.54 -15.75 -14.53
C LEU A 120 8.59 -14.23 -14.37
N GLY A 121 8.82 -13.46 -15.44
CA GLY A 121 8.97 -12.00 -15.34
C GLY A 121 10.04 -11.58 -14.31
N LEU A 122 9.66 -10.74 -13.34
CA LEU A 122 10.54 -10.37 -12.20
C LEU A 122 10.42 -11.30 -10.98
N LEU A 123 9.60 -12.35 -11.05
CA LEU A 123 9.43 -13.31 -9.97
C LEU A 123 10.56 -14.33 -10.01
N SER A 124 11.13 -14.62 -8.85
CA SER A 124 11.96 -15.84 -8.70
C SER A 124 11.07 -17.08 -8.77
N GLU A 125 11.64 -18.24 -9.09
CA GLU A 125 10.91 -19.52 -9.09
C GLU A 125 10.10 -19.74 -7.80
N LYS A 126 10.71 -19.47 -6.63
CA LYS A 126 10.03 -19.58 -5.33
C LYS A 126 8.83 -18.64 -5.19
N GLU A 127 8.93 -17.44 -5.76
CA GLU A 127 7.85 -16.45 -5.77
C GLU A 127 6.79 -16.79 -6.81
N TYR A 128 7.15 -17.37 -7.94
CA TYR A 128 6.17 -17.87 -8.88
C TYR A 128 5.37 -19.02 -8.25
N GLN A 129 6.03 -19.99 -7.62
CA GLN A 129 5.34 -21.10 -6.95
C GLN A 129 4.44 -20.59 -5.80
N ASN A 130 4.93 -19.65 -4.99
CA ASN A 130 4.16 -18.98 -3.95
C ASN A 130 4.20 -17.44 -4.07
N PRO A 131 3.26 -16.83 -4.83
CA PRO A 131 3.24 -15.39 -5.08
C PRO A 131 3.01 -14.55 -3.82
N LEU A 132 2.46 -15.16 -2.75
CA LEU A 132 2.27 -14.47 -1.49
C LEU A 132 3.60 -14.09 -0.80
N LEU A 133 4.69 -14.80 -1.12
CA LEU A 133 6.04 -14.46 -0.66
C LEU A 133 6.48 -13.07 -1.12
N VAL A 134 6.03 -12.61 -2.28
CA VAL A 134 6.38 -11.28 -2.80
C VAL A 134 5.87 -10.19 -1.86
N PHE A 135 4.60 -10.25 -1.48
CA PHE A 135 4.02 -9.29 -0.53
C PHE A 135 4.68 -9.38 0.84
N LYS A 136 4.95 -10.60 1.34
CA LYS A 136 5.66 -10.78 2.62
C LYS A 136 7.04 -10.13 2.62
N LYS A 137 7.80 -10.28 1.53
CA LYS A 137 9.13 -9.65 1.39
C LYS A 137 9.01 -8.13 1.30
N ALA A 138 8.13 -7.62 0.44
CA ALA A 138 7.90 -6.19 0.28
C ALA A 138 7.55 -5.51 1.62
N PHE A 139 6.60 -6.06 2.38
CA PHE A 139 6.17 -5.51 3.67
C PHE A 139 7.07 -5.87 4.86
N ARG A 140 8.12 -6.67 4.65
CA ARG A 140 9.22 -6.85 5.60
C ARG A 140 10.27 -5.75 5.43
N GLU A 141 10.48 -5.28 4.21
CA GLU A 141 11.46 -4.25 3.89
C GLU A 141 10.87 -2.83 4.03
N TYR A 142 9.62 -2.64 3.63
CA TYR A 142 8.93 -1.34 3.67
C TYR A 142 7.64 -1.40 4.48
N SER A 143 7.43 -0.40 5.32
CA SER A 143 6.14 -0.13 5.94
C SER A 143 5.12 0.39 4.92
N ILE A 144 3.83 0.34 5.27
CA ILE A 144 2.78 0.97 4.45
C ILE A 144 3.04 2.46 4.29
N GLN A 145 3.55 3.13 5.33
CA GLN A 145 3.85 4.56 5.31
C GLN A 145 4.97 4.88 4.32
N GLU A 146 5.98 4.02 4.22
CA GLU A 146 7.06 4.18 3.24
C GLU A 146 6.57 3.95 1.81
N PHE A 147 5.68 2.98 1.59
CA PHE A 147 5.02 2.84 0.29
C PHE A 147 4.09 4.01 -0.04
N ASP A 148 3.34 4.53 0.94
CA ASP A 148 2.50 5.72 0.77
C ASP A 148 3.35 6.95 0.42
N TYR A 149 4.53 7.09 1.06
CA TYR A 149 5.50 8.13 0.73
C TYR A 149 6.06 7.94 -0.68
N PHE A 150 6.46 6.72 -1.06
CA PHE A 150 6.95 6.39 -2.39
C PHE A 150 5.93 6.74 -3.48
N ILE A 151 4.69 6.27 -3.37
CA ILE A 151 3.64 6.52 -4.37
C ILE A 151 3.27 8.00 -4.44
N SER A 152 3.25 8.70 -3.29
CA SER A 152 3.02 10.15 -3.27
C SER A 152 4.18 10.91 -3.89
N GLY A 153 5.42 10.52 -3.60
CA GLY A 153 6.63 11.11 -4.16
C GLY A 153 6.65 10.95 -5.68
N MET A 154 6.45 9.74 -6.19
CA MET A 154 6.38 9.47 -7.63
C MET A 154 5.34 10.35 -8.33
N ALA A 155 4.10 10.41 -7.80
CA ALA A 155 3.06 11.27 -8.36
C ALA A 155 3.43 12.76 -8.28
N TYR A 156 3.99 13.20 -7.15
CA TYR A 156 4.38 14.59 -6.92
C TYR A 156 5.51 15.07 -7.85
N PHE A 157 6.60 14.30 -7.91
CA PHE A 157 7.78 14.68 -8.70
C PHE A 157 7.53 14.55 -10.21
N SER A 158 6.73 13.58 -10.66
CA SER A 158 6.40 13.45 -12.09
C SER A 158 5.61 14.64 -12.66
N LEU A 159 4.84 15.34 -11.83
CA LEU A 159 4.12 16.55 -12.23
C LEU A 159 5.05 17.76 -12.46
N GLY A 160 6.34 17.65 -12.14
CA GLY A 160 7.35 18.67 -12.46
C GLY A 160 7.13 20.02 -11.76
N VAL A 161 6.40 20.04 -10.65
CA VAL A 161 6.05 21.29 -9.93
C VAL A 161 7.28 21.90 -9.22
N TYR A 162 8.30 21.09 -8.94
CA TYR A 162 9.52 21.52 -8.25
C TYR A 162 10.77 20.98 -8.93
N SER A 163 11.87 21.72 -8.83
CA SER A 163 13.18 21.39 -9.42
C SER A 163 13.96 20.32 -8.66
N ASN A 164 13.50 19.96 -7.46
CA ASN A 164 14.21 19.04 -6.57
C ASN A 164 13.88 17.59 -6.94
N LEU A 165 14.89 16.74 -6.84
CA LEU A 165 14.72 15.29 -6.99
C LEU A 165 14.32 14.66 -5.66
N PRO A 166 13.76 13.42 -5.68
CA PRO A 166 13.55 12.66 -4.46
C PRO A 166 14.83 12.53 -3.63
N GLU A 167 14.77 12.89 -2.35
CA GLU A 167 15.89 12.73 -1.42
C GLU A 167 16.05 11.27 -0.95
N ARG A 168 14.98 10.47 -1.06
CA ARG A 168 14.96 9.06 -0.66
C ARG A 168 14.99 8.14 -1.88
N ASN A 169 15.47 6.91 -1.67
CA ASN A 169 15.46 5.88 -2.70
C ASN A 169 14.02 5.58 -3.17
N MET A 170 13.76 5.82 -4.45
CA MET A 170 12.49 5.50 -5.11
C MET A 170 12.56 4.20 -5.92
N ILE A 171 13.76 3.72 -6.28
CA ILE A 171 13.97 2.54 -7.15
C ILE A 171 13.57 1.25 -6.44
N ASN A 172 14.02 1.04 -5.21
CA ASN A 172 13.73 -0.20 -4.49
C ASN A 172 12.23 -0.41 -4.24
N PRO A 173 11.47 0.57 -3.68
CA PRO A 173 10.03 0.40 -3.53
C PRO A 173 9.30 0.25 -4.87
N TYR A 174 9.78 0.89 -5.94
CA TYR A 174 9.28 0.67 -7.30
C TYR A 174 9.42 -0.79 -7.75
N ILE A 175 10.60 -1.41 -7.59
CA ILE A 175 10.83 -2.82 -7.94
C ILE A 175 9.87 -3.73 -7.17
N HIS A 176 9.67 -3.48 -5.88
CA HIS A 176 8.70 -4.23 -5.07
C HIS A 176 7.28 -4.09 -5.59
N VAL A 177 6.86 -2.88 -6.02
CA VAL A 177 5.52 -2.67 -6.59
C VAL A 177 5.35 -3.42 -7.91
N ILE A 178 6.32 -3.40 -8.82
CA ILE A 178 6.25 -4.18 -10.07
C ILE A 178 6.09 -5.67 -9.76
N LYS A 179 6.92 -6.23 -8.86
CA LYS A 179 6.80 -7.64 -8.47
C LYS A 179 5.47 -7.96 -7.82
N MET A 180 4.95 -7.05 -6.99
CA MET A 180 3.63 -7.22 -6.38
C MET A 180 2.51 -7.25 -7.43
N LEU A 181 2.59 -6.45 -8.50
CA LEU A 181 1.65 -6.50 -9.62
C LEU A 181 1.68 -7.86 -10.32
N ASP A 182 2.86 -8.34 -10.69
CA ASP A 182 3.02 -9.66 -11.33
C ASP A 182 2.48 -10.79 -10.42
N ALA A 183 2.82 -10.74 -9.12
CA ALA A 183 2.34 -11.71 -8.14
C ALA A 183 0.83 -11.66 -7.91
N ALA A 184 0.22 -10.47 -7.91
CA ALA A 184 -1.21 -10.30 -7.75
C ALA A 184 -1.98 -10.87 -8.95
N TYR A 185 -1.49 -10.58 -10.17
CA TYR A 185 -2.07 -11.11 -11.39
C TYR A 185 -2.04 -12.64 -11.39
N LEU A 186 -0.88 -13.23 -11.12
CA LEU A 186 -0.71 -14.69 -11.03
C LEU A 186 -1.63 -15.34 -9.97
N LEU A 187 -1.87 -14.67 -8.83
CA LEU A 187 -2.80 -15.17 -7.82
C LEU A 187 -4.26 -15.19 -8.28
N LEU A 188 -4.64 -14.27 -9.16
CA LEU A 188 -5.99 -14.17 -9.69
C LEU A 188 -6.19 -15.12 -10.87
N GLU A 189 -5.21 -15.22 -11.76
CA GLU A 189 -5.17 -16.16 -12.89
C GLU A 189 -5.30 -17.60 -12.38
N ARG A 190 -4.49 -18.01 -11.38
CA ARG A 190 -4.59 -19.34 -10.74
C ARG A 190 -5.91 -19.62 -10.05
N LYS A 191 -6.74 -18.60 -9.83
CA LYS A 191 -8.08 -18.72 -9.25
C LYS A 191 -9.20 -18.60 -10.28
N GLY A 192 -8.86 -18.46 -11.56
CA GLY A 192 -9.82 -18.23 -12.64
C GLY A 192 -10.61 -16.93 -12.48
N LYS A 193 -9.99 -15.88 -11.94
CA LYS A 193 -10.65 -14.57 -11.70
C LYS A 193 -10.37 -13.51 -12.78
N ILE A 194 -9.40 -13.77 -13.65
CA ILE A 194 -9.00 -12.93 -14.77
C ILE A 194 -8.58 -13.85 -15.92
#